data_AF-A0A7K1C4E3-F1
#
_entry.id   AF-A0A7K1C4E3-F1
#
_cell.length_a   1.000
_cell.length_b   1.000
_cell.length_c   1.000
_cell.angle_alpha   90.00
_cell.angle_beta   90.00
_cell.angle_gamma   90.00
#
_symmetry.space_group_name_H-M   'P 1'
#
loop_
_entity.id
_entity.type
_entity.pdbx_description
1 polymer ?
#
loop_
_entity_poly.entity_id
_entity_poly.type
_entity_poly.pdbx_seq_one_letter_code
_entity_poly.pdbx_strand_id
1 'polypeptide(L)'
;GIPTVVYGYFALTFVQTTVFREWLQLDTDAFSVLAAGIVMGVMIIPTIASISEDAMSAVPQAMRQGSAALGANRMQTTLRVVFPAALSGIIAAVVLGISRAVGETMIVAIAAGQQARIVGNPLELGQTMTGFIANAALGDSRVGSLEYDTLYAVGLLLFVLTLVINWISIAFVRRFREAY
;
A
#
# COMPACT_ATOMS: atom_id res chain seq x y z
N GLY A 1 -5.93 16.58 1.14
CA GLY A 1 -5.86 15.18 1.61
C GLY A 1 -5.41 15.17 3.06
N ILE A 2 -5.78 14.13 3.81
CA ILE A 2 -5.33 13.94 5.21
C ILE A 2 -3.83 13.59 5.20
N PRO A 3 -2.97 14.26 6.00
CA PRO A 3 -1.55 13.93 6.05
C PRO A 3 -1.31 12.50 6.53
N THR A 4 -0.33 11.81 5.96
CA THR A 4 0.02 10.42 6.32
C THR A 4 0.46 10.25 7.77
N VAL A 5 1.01 11.31 8.37
CA VAL A 5 1.30 11.39 9.80
C VAL A 5 0.06 11.19 10.67
N VAL A 6 -1.09 11.71 10.25
CA VAL A 6 -2.36 11.55 10.99
C VAL A 6 -2.80 10.09 10.97
N TYR A 7 -2.61 9.40 9.85
CA TYR A 7 -2.87 7.96 9.76
C TYR A 7 -1.90 7.16 10.63
N GLY A 8 -0.62 7.51 10.67
CA GLY A 8 0.36 6.90 11.57
C GLY A 8 -0.05 7.05 13.05
N TYR A 9 -0.46 8.25 13.44
CA TYR A 9 -0.93 8.51 14.81
C TYR A 9 -2.25 7.78 15.11
N PHE A 10 -3.15 7.68 14.14
CA PHE A 10 -4.39 6.90 14.26
C PHE A 10 -4.11 5.40 14.45
N ALA A 11 -3.10 4.86 13.78
CA ALA A 11 -2.68 3.47 13.97
C ALA A 11 -2.25 3.20 15.43
N LEU A 12 -1.48 4.12 16.03
CA LEU A 12 -1.04 4.00 17.43
C LEU A 12 -2.18 4.20 18.43
N THR A 13 -3.00 5.23 18.24
CA THR A 13 -3.98 5.61 19.26
C THR A 13 -5.27 4.82 19.18
N PHE A 14 -5.74 4.53 17.97
CA PHE A 14 -7.01 3.83 17.79
C PHE A 14 -6.80 2.35 17.53
N VAL A 15 -5.99 1.98 16.52
CA VAL A 15 -5.85 0.56 16.14
C VAL A 15 -5.09 -0.22 17.21
N GLN A 16 -3.95 0.27 17.67
CA GLN A 16 -3.16 -0.43 18.68
C GLN A 16 -3.88 -0.43 20.05
N THR A 17 -4.34 0.73 20.50
CA THR A 17 -4.87 0.86 21.87
C THR A 17 -6.32 0.37 21.96
N THR A 18 -7.23 0.92 21.15
CA THR A 18 -8.65 0.54 21.22
C THR A 18 -8.91 -0.83 20.58
N VAL A 19 -8.44 -1.07 19.35
CA VAL A 19 -8.80 -2.31 18.64
C VAL A 19 -8.01 -3.51 19.17
N PHE A 20 -6.68 -3.43 19.26
CA PHE A 20 -5.87 -4.58 19.65
C PHE A 20 -5.88 -4.84 21.16
N ARG A 21 -5.68 -3.82 22.00
CA ARG A 21 -5.65 -4.02 23.46
C ARG A 21 -7.02 -4.04 24.12
N GLU A 22 -7.90 -3.08 23.85
CA GLU A 22 -9.19 -3.01 24.55
C GLU A 22 -10.20 -4.03 24.02
N TRP A 23 -10.37 -4.13 22.70
CA TRP A 23 -11.40 -5.01 22.11
C TRP A 23 -10.93 -6.45 21.94
N LEU A 24 -9.74 -6.65 21.39
CA LEU A 24 -9.20 -7.98 21.09
C LEU A 24 -8.34 -8.57 22.22
N GLN A 25 -7.98 -7.78 23.23
CA GLN A 25 -7.18 -8.19 24.39
C GLN A 25 -5.86 -8.88 24.00
N LEU A 26 -5.25 -8.43 22.90
CA LEU A 26 -3.97 -8.94 22.43
C LEU A 26 -2.82 -8.34 23.24
N ASP A 27 -1.90 -9.18 23.69
CA ASP A 27 -0.67 -8.75 24.34
C ASP A 27 0.26 -8.12 23.29
N THR A 28 0.18 -6.80 23.18
CA THR A 28 0.84 -6.01 22.13
C THR A 28 1.57 -4.83 22.74
N ASP A 29 2.78 -4.58 22.25
CA ASP A 29 3.58 -3.41 22.60
C ASP A 29 2.88 -2.10 22.19
N ALA A 30 3.50 -0.94 22.43
CA ALA A 30 2.91 0.34 22.01
C ALA A 30 2.92 0.54 20.48
N PHE A 31 3.75 -0.24 19.78
CA PHE A 31 3.94 -0.21 18.33
C PHE A 31 3.75 -1.62 17.76
N SER A 32 3.23 -1.73 16.54
CA SER A 32 3.12 -3.02 15.86
C SER A 32 3.18 -2.84 14.35
N VAL A 33 3.88 -3.76 13.68
CA VAL A 33 3.92 -3.79 12.21
C VAL A 33 2.52 -4.04 11.63
N LEU A 34 1.70 -4.84 12.31
CA LEU A 34 0.33 -5.14 11.89
C LEU A 34 -0.57 -3.91 11.89
N ALA A 35 -0.55 -3.08 12.96
CA ALA A 35 -1.39 -1.88 13.01
C ALA A 35 -1.00 -0.90 11.89
N ALA A 36 0.30 -0.71 11.65
CA ALA A 36 0.80 0.09 10.54
C ALA A 36 0.33 -0.45 9.18
N GLY A 37 0.41 -1.76 8.98
CA GLY A 37 -0.04 -2.44 7.76
C GLY A 37 -1.55 -2.33 7.51
N ILE A 38 -2.38 -2.49 8.55
CA ILE A 38 -3.84 -2.35 8.44
C ILE A 38 -4.21 -0.93 8.03
N VAL A 39 -3.68 0.08 8.71
CA VAL A 39 -4.01 1.48 8.39
C VAL A 39 -3.53 1.85 6.99
N MET A 40 -2.34 1.38 6.59
CA MET A 40 -1.85 1.54 5.21
C MET A 40 -2.79 0.89 4.20
N GLY A 41 -3.27 -0.33 4.48
CA GLY A 41 -4.27 -1.02 3.65
C GLY A 41 -5.53 -0.18 3.47
N VAL A 42 -6.11 0.31 4.57
CA VAL A 42 -7.30 1.17 4.55
C VAL A 42 -7.07 2.45 3.73
N MET A 43 -5.90 3.06 3.83
CA MET A 43 -5.55 4.26 3.08
C MET A 43 -5.48 4.03 1.56
N ILE A 44 -5.06 2.84 1.12
CA ILE A 44 -4.85 2.54 -0.31
C ILE A 44 -6.16 2.15 -0.99
N ILE A 45 -7.12 1.56 -0.27
CA ILE A 45 -8.45 1.19 -0.78
C ILE A 45 -9.08 2.30 -1.63
N PRO A 46 -9.26 3.55 -1.16
CA PRO A 46 -9.89 4.61 -1.97
C PRO A 46 -9.09 4.94 -3.24
N THR A 47 -7.77 4.79 -3.20
CA THR A 47 -6.92 5.01 -4.39
C THR A 47 -7.19 3.93 -5.44
N ILE A 48 -7.20 2.66 -5.03
CA ILE A 48 -7.49 1.54 -5.92
C ILE A 48 -8.93 1.64 -6.46
N ALA A 49 -9.89 1.98 -5.59
CA ALA A 49 -11.29 2.11 -5.96
C ALA A 49 -11.50 3.20 -7.02
N SER A 50 -10.92 4.39 -6.83
CA SER A 50 -11.02 5.50 -7.79
C SER A 50 -10.46 5.13 -9.16
N ILE A 51 -9.27 4.53 -9.22
CA ILE A 51 -8.65 4.15 -10.50
C ILE A 51 -9.40 3.00 -11.15
N SER A 52 -9.94 2.08 -10.35
CA SER A 52 -10.79 0.99 -10.85
C SER A 52 -12.11 1.51 -11.42
N GLU A 53 -12.69 2.55 -10.82
CA GLU A 53 -13.87 3.23 -11.34
C GLU A 53 -13.58 3.91 -12.68
N ASP A 54 -12.44 4.59 -12.80
CA ASP A 54 -11.98 5.17 -14.07
C ASP A 54 -11.85 4.09 -15.15
N ALA A 55 -11.23 2.94 -14.83
CA ALA A 55 -11.10 1.80 -15.73
C ALA A 55 -12.47 1.24 -16.17
N MET A 56 -13.42 1.12 -15.26
CA MET A 56 -14.77 0.65 -15.58
C MET A 56 -15.55 1.68 -16.41
N SER A 57 -15.39 2.98 -16.14
CA SER A 57 -16.06 4.05 -16.89
C SER A 57 -15.57 4.15 -18.34
N ALA A 58 -14.31 3.76 -18.60
CA ALA A 58 -13.74 3.70 -19.93
C ALA A 58 -14.34 2.58 -20.81
N VAL A 59 -15.07 1.62 -20.23
CA VAL A 59 -15.77 0.57 -21.00
C VAL A 59 -16.88 1.20 -21.86
N PRO A 60 -16.86 1.00 -23.19
CA PRO A 60 -17.81 1.62 -24.12
C PRO A 60 -19.28 1.39 -23.74
N GLN A 61 -20.09 2.46 -23.84
CA GLN A 61 -21.53 2.39 -23.57
C GLN A 61 -22.26 1.38 -24.49
N ALA A 62 -21.76 1.16 -25.71
CA ALA A 62 -22.30 0.16 -26.63
C ALA A 62 -22.32 -1.25 -26.03
N MET A 63 -21.27 -1.65 -25.27
CA MET A 63 -21.26 -2.95 -24.59
C MET A 63 -22.32 -3.03 -23.50
N ARG A 64 -22.52 -1.94 -22.75
CA ARG A 64 -23.52 -1.83 -21.68
C ARG A 64 -24.94 -1.89 -22.23
N GLN A 65 -25.20 -1.17 -23.32
CA GLN A 65 -26.48 -1.15 -24.01
C GLN A 65 -26.78 -2.50 -24.68
N GLY A 66 -25.79 -3.16 -25.28
CA GLY A 66 -25.93 -4.51 -25.84
C GLY A 66 -26.32 -5.54 -24.77
N SER A 67 -25.70 -5.48 -23.59
CA SER A 67 -26.09 -6.30 -22.43
C SER A 67 -27.54 -6.03 -22.00
N ALA A 68 -27.95 -4.76 -21.91
CA ALA A 68 -29.31 -4.39 -21.56
C ALA A 68 -30.34 -4.87 -22.61
N ALA A 69 -29.99 -4.82 -23.91
CA ALA A 69 -30.84 -5.31 -25.00
C ALA A 69 -31.07 -6.83 -24.94
N LEU A 70 -30.14 -7.58 -24.35
CA LEU A 70 -30.28 -9.02 -24.07
C LEU A 70 -31.11 -9.31 -22.79
N GLY A 71 -31.74 -8.29 -22.21
CA GLY A 71 -32.55 -8.42 -20.99
C GLY A 71 -31.73 -8.51 -19.69
N ALA A 72 -30.42 -8.22 -19.75
CA ALA A 72 -29.59 -8.26 -18.55
C ALA A 72 -29.88 -7.09 -17.61
N ASN A 73 -29.93 -7.35 -16.31
CA ASN A 73 -30.07 -6.30 -15.31
C ASN A 73 -28.73 -5.55 -15.09
N ARG A 74 -28.77 -4.46 -14.30
CA ARG A 74 -27.57 -3.64 -14.02
C ARG A 74 -26.45 -4.44 -13.36
N MET A 75 -26.76 -5.31 -12.42
CA MET A 75 -25.78 -6.14 -11.71
C MET A 75 -25.11 -7.15 -12.65
N GLN A 76 -25.88 -7.80 -13.52
CA GLN A 76 -25.36 -8.72 -14.54
C GLN A 76 -24.47 -7.99 -15.55
N THR A 77 -24.88 -6.82 -16.01
CA THR A 77 -24.09 -5.99 -16.93
C THR A 77 -22.76 -5.58 -16.29
N THR A 78 -22.78 -5.16 -15.02
CA THR A 78 -21.55 -4.80 -14.30
C THR A 78 -20.63 -6.01 -14.12
N LEU A 79 -21.15 -7.13 -13.59
CA LEU A 79 -20.32 -8.28 -13.22
C LEU A 79 -19.84 -9.12 -14.42
N ARG A 80 -20.64 -9.22 -15.49
CA ARG A 80 -20.35 -10.12 -16.63
C ARG A 80 -19.81 -9.41 -17.86
N VAL A 81 -19.98 -8.09 -17.97
CA VAL A 81 -19.54 -7.33 -19.15
C VAL A 81 -18.51 -6.29 -18.77
N VAL A 82 -18.87 -5.38 -17.86
CA VAL A 82 -18.00 -4.24 -17.50
C VAL A 82 -16.77 -4.69 -16.72
N PHE A 83 -16.95 -5.49 -15.67
CA PHE A 83 -15.85 -5.92 -14.80
C PHE A 83 -14.79 -6.74 -15.56
N PRO A 84 -15.15 -7.75 -16.38
CA PRO A 84 -14.17 -8.46 -17.20
C PRO A 84 -13.50 -7.56 -18.25
N ALA A 85 -14.25 -6.66 -18.90
CA ALA A 85 -13.69 -5.74 -19.89
C ALA A 85 -12.73 -4.71 -19.28
N ALA A 86 -12.97 -4.31 -18.02
CA ALA A 86 -12.13 -3.36 -17.29
C ALA A 86 -10.97 -4.04 -16.52
N LEU A 87 -10.85 -5.37 -16.58
CA LEU A 87 -9.97 -6.16 -15.71
C LEU A 87 -8.51 -5.71 -15.78
N SER A 88 -8.00 -5.40 -16.98
CA SER A 88 -6.62 -4.92 -17.16
C SER A 88 -6.38 -3.59 -16.44
N GLY A 89 -7.36 -2.69 -16.42
CA GLY A 89 -7.31 -1.43 -15.69
C GLY A 89 -7.45 -1.61 -14.17
N ILE A 90 -8.30 -2.51 -13.71
CA ILE A 90 -8.45 -2.84 -12.28
C ILE A 90 -7.16 -3.46 -11.75
N ILE A 91 -6.54 -4.38 -12.49
CA ILE A 91 -5.24 -4.96 -12.13
C ILE A 91 -4.17 -3.86 -12.04
N ALA A 92 -4.12 -2.95 -13.01
CA ALA A 92 -3.20 -1.82 -12.98
C ALA A 92 -3.43 -0.91 -11.76
N ALA A 93 -4.69 -0.65 -11.39
CA ALA A 93 -5.05 0.10 -10.19
C ALA A 93 -4.51 -0.54 -8.92
N VAL A 94 -4.67 -1.86 -8.76
CA VAL A 94 -4.16 -2.62 -7.60
C VAL A 94 -2.65 -2.55 -7.53
N VAL A 95 -1.96 -2.81 -8.66
CA VAL A 95 -0.50 -2.77 -8.75
C VAL A 95 0.03 -1.38 -8.39
N LEU A 96 -0.61 -0.32 -8.88
CA LEU A 96 -0.22 1.06 -8.56
C LEU A 96 -0.46 1.40 -7.08
N GLY A 97 -1.59 0.94 -6.52
CA GLY A 97 -1.89 1.10 -5.10
C GLY A 97 -0.86 0.43 -4.19
N ILE A 98 -0.46 -0.81 -4.51
CA ILE A 98 0.59 -1.53 -3.79
C ILE A 98 1.93 -0.80 -3.92
N SER A 99 2.26 -0.33 -5.12
CA SER A 99 3.51 0.43 -5.36
C SER A 99 3.56 1.71 -4.52
N ARG A 100 2.41 2.38 -4.33
CA ARG A 100 2.28 3.52 -3.41
C ARG A 100 2.46 3.10 -1.94
N ALA A 101 1.95 1.94 -1.54
CA ALA A 101 2.14 1.37 -0.20
C ALA A 101 3.61 1.21 0.15
N VAL A 102 4.38 0.63 -0.77
CA VAL A 102 5.81 0.36 -0.58
C VAL A 102 6.60 1.65 -0.38
N GLY A 103 6.17 2.73 -1.06
CA GLY A 103 6.74 4.07 -0.92
C GLY A 103 6.25 4.85 0.28
N GLU A 104 5.31 4.32 1.08
CA GLU A 104 4.80 5.01 2.26
C GLU A 104 5.85 4.98 3.38
N THR A 105 6.19 6.17 3.88
CA THR A 105 7.28 6.35 4.85
C THR A 105 6.77 6.71 6.23
N MET A 106 5.74 7.57 6.33
CA MET A 106 5.36 8.19 7.59
C MET A 106 4.49 7.28 8.45
N ILE A 107 3.55 6.54 7.86
CA ILE A 107 2.70 5.62 8.63
C ILE A 107 3.57 4.58 9.35
N VAL A 108 4.47 3.94 8.62
CA VAL A 108 5.36 2.90 9.17
C VAL A 108 6.41 3.47 10.12
N ALA A 109 6.98 4.64 9.83
CA ALA A 109 7.94 5.29 10.75
C ALA A 109 7.33 5.62 12.12
N ILE A 110 6.03 5.95 12.16
CA ILE A 110 5.33 6.32 13.39
C ILE A 110 4.75 5.08 14.08
N ALA A 111 4.11 4.18 13.35
CA ALA A 111 3.27 3.13 13.92
C ALA A 111 3.94 1.75 14.05
N ALA A 112 4.91 1.42 13.19
CA ALA A 112 5.56 0.11 13.21
C ALA A 112 6.62 -0.01 14.33
N GLY A 113 7.22 1.12 14.71
CA GLY A 113 8.29 1.21 15.71
C GLY A 113 9.65 1.59 15.11
N GLN A 114 10.69 1.54 15.95
CA GLN A 114 12.05 1.97 15.59
C GLN A 114 13.11 0.90 15.86
N GLN A 115 12.71 -0.32 16.19
CA GLN A 115 13.64 -1.39 16.51
C GLN A 115 13.98 -2.22 15.25
N ALA A 116 15.23 -2.12 14.80
CA ALA A 116 15.76 -2.95 13.72
C ALA A 116 15.92 -4.41 14.18
N ARG A 117 14.87 -5.22 14.01
CA ARG A 117 14.87 -6.66 14.28
C ARG A 117 14.09 -7.41 13.21
N ILE A 118 14.41 -8.69 13.04
CA ILE A 118 13.57 -9.59 12.25
C ILE A 118 12.32 -9.87 13.06
N VAL A 119 11.17 -9.49 12.51
CA VAL A 119 9.85 -9.64 13.15
C VAL A 119 9.31 -11.04 12.83
N GLY A 120 9.14 -11.86 13.86
CA GLY A 120 8.54 -13.20 13.72
C GLY A 120 7.02 -13.18 13.84
N ASN A 121 6.47 -12.25 14.62
CA ASN A 121 5.05 -12.05 14.82
C ASN A 121 4.65 -10.63 14.36
N PRO A 122 3.68 -10.43 13.47
CA PRO A 122 3.32 -9.09 12.98
C PRO A 122 2.79 -8.14 14.07
N LEU A 123 2.39 -8.65 15.23
CA LEU A 123 2.00 -7.84 16.40
C LEU A 123 3.17 -7.16 17.10
N GLU A 124 4.39 -7.64 16.86
CA GLU A 124 5.60 -7.06 17.40
C GLU A 124 5.98 -5.75 16.69
N LEU A 125 6.68 -4.88 17.40
CA LEU A 125 7.33 -3.74 16.78
C LEU A 125 8.50 -4.15 15.88
N GLY A 126 8.70 -3.38 14.82
CA GLY A 126 9.79 -3.55 13.87
C GLY A 126 10.10 -2.23 13.18
N GLN A 127 11.21 -2.18 12.46
CA GLN A 127 11.63 -1.00 11.72
C GLN A 127 11.69 -1.31 10.22
N THR A 128 11.01 -0.50 9.42
CA THR A 128 11.11 -0.58 7.96
C THR A 128 12.32 0.20 7.46
N MET A 129 12.86 -0.16 6.28
CA MET A 129 13.94 0.60 5.64
C MET A 129 13.54 2.07 5.40
N THR A 130 12.30 2.33 5.01
CA THR A 130 11.76 3.69 4.85
C THR A 130 11.71 4.46 6.17
N GLY A 131 11.29 3.80 7.26
CA GLY A 131 11.23 4.40 8.59
C GLY A 131 12.63 4.62 9.18
N PHE A 132 13.57 3.72 8.93
CA PHE A 132 14.98 3.91 9.29
C PHE A 132 15.55 5.17 8.61
N ILE A 133 15.39 5.29 7.29
CA ILE A 133 15.85 6.46 6.53
C ILE A 133 15.20 7.74 7.06
N ALA A 134 13.89 7.74 7.34
CA ALA A 134 13.19 8.91 7.86
C ALA A 134 13.73 9.39 9.22
N ASN A 135 14.16 8.46 10.08
CA ASN A 135 14.72 8.80 11.40
C ASN A 135 16.22 9.14 11.33
N ALA A 136 16.99 8.45 10.48
CA ALA A 136 18.44 8.62 10.40
C ALA A 136 18.87 9.78 9.48
N ALA A 137 18.02 10.24 8.56
CA ALA A 137 18.33 11.33 7.64
C ALA A 137 18.20 12.75 8.25
N LEU A 138 18.30 12.87 9.59
CA LEU A 138 18.24 14.16 10.30
C LEU A 138 19.48 15.05 10.06
N GLY A 139 20.54 14.52 9.44
CA GLY A 139 21.69 15.29 8.97
C GLY A 139 22.80 15.53 10.00
N ASP A 140 22.66 15.00 11.22
CA ASP A 140 23.65 15.16 12.31
C ASP A 140 24.78 14.10 12.26
N SER A 141 24.67 13.09 11.40
CA SER A 141 25.67 12.02 11.31
C SER A 141 26.97 12.53 10.67
N ARG A 142 28.10 12.30 11.36
CA ARG A 142 29.44 12.69 10.87
C ARG A 142 29.79 11.86 9.63
N VAL A 143 30.34 12.50 8.61
CA VAL A 143 30.84 11.83 7.40
C VAL A 143 31.89 10.78 7.78
N GLY A 144 31.71 9.55 7.28
CA GLY A 144 32.57 8.40 7.61
C GLY A 144 32.25 7.70 8.94
N SER A 145 31.14 8.04 9.59
CA SER A 145 30.62 7.26 10.71
C SER A 145 29.83 6.03 10.22
N LEU A 146 29.74 5.00 11.06
CA LEU A 146 28.96 3.79 10.76
C LEU A 146 27.50 4.11 10.43
N GLU A 147 26.91 5.10 11.11
CA GLU A 147 25.53 5.54 10.86
C GLU A 147 25.38 6.20 9.47
N TYR A 148 26.35 7.01 9.07
CA TYR A 148 26.39 7.60 7.73
C TYR A 148 26.46 6.51 6.66
N ASP A 149 27.42 5.58 6.77
CA ASP A 149 27.61 4.54 5.75
C ASP A 149 26.40 3.59 5.66
N THR A 150 25.79 3.26 6.80
CA THR A 150 24.57 2.42 6.84
C THR A 150 23.36 3.11 6.23
N LEU A 151 23.19 4.44 6.40
CA LEU A 151 22.13 5.20 5.75
C LEU A 151 22.20 5.09 4.22
N TYR A 152 23.38 5.28 3.63
CA TYR A 152 23.56 5.14 2.18
C TYR A 152 23.38 3.70 1.71
N ALA A 153 23.86 2.71 2.48
CA ALA A 153 23.68 1.30 2.15
C ALA A 153 22.18 0.91 2.13
N VAL A 154 21.43 1.30 3.17
CA VAL A 154 19.97 1.04 3.25
C VAL A 154 19.22 1.80 2.15
N GLY A 155 19.59 3.06 1.88
CA GLY A 155 19.01 3.85 0.80
C GLY A 155 19.21 3.22 -0.57
N LEU A 156 20.44 2.76 -0.87
CA LEU A 156 20.76 2.08 -2.12
C LEU A 156 20.01 0.75 -2.25
N LEU A 157 19.95 -0.05 -1.18
CA LEU A 157 19.22 -1.31 -1.18
C LEU A 157 17.72 -1.08 -1.41
N LEU A 158 17.13 -0.12 -0.71
CA LEU A 158 15.72 0.25 -0.89
C LEU A 158 15.45 0.73 -2.32
N PHE A 159 16.34 1.54 -2.88
CA PHE A 159 16.25 1.98 -4.27
C PHE A 159 16.25 0.79 -5.24
N VAL A 160 17.18 -0.15 -5.09
CA VAL A 160 17.23 -1.35 -5.94
C VAL A 160 15.97 -2.20 -5.80
N LEU A 161 15.51 -2.43 -4.56
CA LEU A 161 14.29 -3.21 -4.31
C LEU A 161 13.05 -2.55 -4.91
N THR A 162 12.88 -1.25 -4.70
CA THR A 162 11.75 -0.49 -5.25
C THR A 162 11.81 -0.45 -6.78
N LEU A 163 13.00 -0.32 -7.38
CA LEU A 163 13.18 -0.37 -8.82
C LEU A 163 12.77 -1.72 -9.39
N VAL A 164 13.21 -2.83 -8.77
CA VAL A 164 12.85 -4.19 -9.20
C VAL A 164 11.35 -4.42 -9.09
N ILE A 165 10.73 -4.04 -7.96
CA ILE A 165 9.28 -4.17 -7.77
C ILE A 165 8.53 -3.36 -8.83
N ASN A 166 8.90 -2.10 -9.05
CA ASN A 166 8.26 -1.26 -10.07
C ASN A 166 8.43 -1.83 -11.48
N TRP A 167 9.60 -2.37 -11.80
CA TRP A 167 9.84 -2.99 -13.10
C TRP A 167 8.94 -4.22 -13.32
N ILE A 168 8.83 -5.10 -12.32
CA ILE A 168 7.93 -6.26 -12.34
C ILE A 168 6.46 -5.80 -12.46
N SER A 169 6.05 -4.80 -11.67
CA SER A 169 4.72 -4.20 -11.70
C SER A 169 4.35 -3.72 -13.10
N ILE A 170 5.24 -2.98 -13.78
CA ILE A 170 5.02 -2.49 -15.13
C ILE A 170 4.96 -3.64 -16.13
N ALA A 171 5.87 -4.62 -16.03
CA ALA A 171 5.89 -5.78 -16.91
C ALA A 171 4.60 -6.60 -16.80
N PHE A 172 4.09 -6.78 -15.57
CA PHE A 172 2.83 -7.46 -15.30
C PHE A 172 1.66 -6.74 -15.97
N VAL A 173 1.52 -5.43 -15.75
CA VAL A 173 0.43 -4.63 -16.35
C VAL A 173 0.44 -4.68 -17.88
N ARG A 174 1.64 -4.63 -18.51
CA ARG A 174 1.76 -4.70 -19.98
C ARG A 174 1.20 -6.02 -20.53
N ARG A 175 1.48 -7.14 -19.88
CA ARG A 175 1.01 -8.47 -20.31
C ARG A 175 -0.52 -8.58 -20.32
N PHE A 176 -1.22 -7.93 -19.38
CA PHE A 176 -2.69 -7.94 -19.35
C PHE A 176 -3.34 -6.96 -20.33
N ARG A 177 -2.59 -5.98 -20.83
CA ARG A 177 -3.05 -5.05 -21.87
C ARG A 177 -3.08 -5.69 -23.26
N GLU A 178 -2.27 -6.71 -23.52
CA GLU A 178 -2.19 -7.38 -24.83
C GLU A 178 -3.32 -8.38 -25.07
N ALA A 179 -4.11 -8.73 -24.05
CA ALA A 179 -5.16 -9.74 -24.15
C ALA A 179 -6.54 -9.21 -24.61
N TYR A 180 -6.67 -7.90 -24.91
CA TYR A 180 -7.92 -7.27 -25.37
C TYR A 180 -7.69 -6.15 -26.38
#